data_AF-A0A089PTW4-F1
#
_entry.id   AF-A0A089PTW4-F1
#
_cell.length_a   1.000
_cell.length_b   1.000
_cell.length_c   1.000
_cell.angle_alpha   90.00
_cell.angle_beta   90.00
_cell.angle_gamma   90.00
#
_symmetry.space_group_name_H-M   'P 1'
#
loop_
_entity.id
_entity.type
_entity.pdbx_description
1 polymer ?
#
loop_
_entity_poly.entity_id
_entity_poly.type
_entity_poly.pdbx_seq_one_letter_code
_entity_poly.pdbx_strand_id
1 'polypeptide(L)' 'MELVMTIYLATYFVGFVGMWVLSLRGDKRNEIEFNFFETLITATLWPFFAIVIPCITVYTFLAQRLTAKK' A
#
# COMPACT_ATOMS: atom_id res chain seq x y z
N MET A 1 22.03 17.47 -3.75
CA MET A 1 21.96 16.08 -4.23
C MET A 1 21.83 15.11 -3.07
N GLU A 2 22.70 15.21 -2.05
CA GLU A 2 22.66 14.37 -0.85
C GLU A 2 21.36 14.48 -0.05
N LEU A 3 20.86 15.69 0.22
CA LEU A 3 19.60 15.90 0.96
C LEU A 3 18.40 15.23 0.28
N VAL A 4 18.31 15.31 -1.05
CA VAL A 4 17.21 14.71 -1.83
C VAL A 4 17.26 13.18 -1.73
N MET A 5 18.45 12.61 -1.79
CA MET A 5 18.66 11.17 -1.62
C MET A 5 18.31 10.71 -0.20
N THR A 6 18.68 11.47 0.83
CA THR A 6 18.31 11.18 2.23
C THR A 6 16.81 11.23 2.44
N ILE A 7 16.13 12.26 1.92
CA ILE A 7 14.66 12.38 2.01
C ILE A 7 13.98 11.25 1.26
N TYR A 8 14.47 10.88 0.08
CA TYR A 8 13.96 9.76 -0.69
C TYR A 8 14.09 8.45 0.09
N LEU A 9 15.26 8.18 0.67
CA LEU A 9 15.51 6.95 1.43
C LEU A 9 14.66 6.90 2.70
N ALA A 10 14.54 8.02 3.41
CA ALA A 10 13.70 8.14 4.60
C ALA A 10 12.22 7.89 4.26
N THR A 11 11.73 8.48 3.17
CA THR A 11 10.35 8.28 2.69
C THR A 11 10.11 6.83 2.31
N TYR A 12 11.05 6.22 1.59
CA TYR A 12 11.01 4.82 1.23
C TYR A 12 10.93 3.90 2.46
N PHE A 13 11.77 4.15 3.47
CA PHE A 13 11.81 3.37 4.69
C PHE A 13 10.52 3.52 5.52
N VAL A 14 10.01 4.75 5.66
CA VAL A 14 8.75 4.99 6.39
C VAL A 14 7.58 4.27 5.72
N GLY A 15 7.47 4.33 4.40
CA GLY A 15 6.42 3.62 3.67
C GLY A 15 6.56 2.10 3.74
N PHE A 16 7.79 1.58 3.69
CA PHE A 16 8.08 0.17 3.88
C PHE A 16 7.61 -0.32 5.26
N VAL A 17 8.01 0.38 6.33
CA VAL A 17 7.60 0.04 7.70
C VAL A 17 6.08 0.16 7.86
N GLY A 18 5.47 1.19 7.26
CA GLY A 18 4.03 1.38 7.26
C GLY A 18 3.29 0.18 6.65
N MET A 19 3.66 -0.22 5.43
CA MET A 19 3.03 -1.38 4.78
C MET A 19 3.35 -2.69 5.47
N TRP A 20 4.55 -2.86 6.01
CA TRP A 20 4.91 -4.03 6.80
C TRP A 20 3.96 -4.21 7.99
N VAL A 21 3.73 -3.15 8.77
CA VAL A 21 2.81 -3.16 9.92
C VAL A 21 1.37 -3.38 9.48
N LEU A 22 0.94 -2.79 8.36
CA LEU A 22 -0.40 -2.99 7.82
C LEU A 22 -0.64 -4.44 7.39
N SER A 23 0.33 -5.08 6.72
CA SER A 23 0.27 -6.49 6.35
C SER A 23 0.18 -7.39 7.58
N LEU A 24 1.06 -7.19 8.58
CA LEU A 24 1.00 -7.93 9.84
C LEU A 24 -0.36 -7.80 10.54
N ARG A 25 -0.94 -6.60 10.54
CA ARG A 25 -2.27 -6.37 11.11
C ARG A 25 -3.37 -7.01 10.28
N GLY A 26 -3.24 -7.03 8.95
CA GLY A 26 -4.16 -7.68 8.03
C GLY A 26 -4.21 -9.19 8.26
N ASP A 27 -3.04 -9.82 8.32
CA ASP A 27 -2.89 -11.26 8.54
C ASP A 27 -3.50 -11.67 9.88
N LYS A 28 -3.19 -10.90 10.95
CA LYS A 28 -3.77 -11.12 12.28
C LYS A 28 -5.29 -10.96 12.31
N ARG A 29 -5.84 -10.01 11.55
CA ARG A 29 -7.30 -9.75 11.53
C ARG A 29 -8.06 -10.85 10.79
N ASN A 30 -7.46 -11.44 9.77
CA ASN A 30 -8.10 -12.38 8.87
C ASN A 30 -7.74 -13.85 9.17
N GLU A 31 -7.03 -14.11 10.28
CA GLU A 31 -6.53 -15.45 10.67
C GLU A 31 -5.72 -16.14 9.55
N ILE A 32 -5.03 -15.34 8.73
CA ILE A 32 -4.21 -15.84 7.64
C ILE A 32 -2.87 -16.32 8.21
N GLU A 33 -2.38 -17.44 7.70
CA GLU A 33 -1.05 -17.94 8.06
C GLU A 33 0.01 -16.92 7.66
N PHE A 34 0.76 -16.43 8.64
CA PHE A 34 1.76 -15.40 8.41
C PHE A 34 2.87 -15.92 7.50
N ASN A 35 2.95 -15.36 6.29
CA ASN A 35 4.03 -15.65 5.34
C ASN A 35 4.99 -14.46 5.24
N PHE A 36 6.12 -14.55 5.94
CA PHE A 36 7.14 -13.51 5.99
C PHE A 36 7.61 -13.05 4.59
N PHE A 37 7.76 -13.97 3.64
CA PHE A 37 8.24 -13.64 2.30
C PHE A 37 7.22 -12.80 1.53
N GLU A 38 5.95 -13.15 1.62
CA GLU A 38 4.88 -12.38 0.99
C GLU A 38 4.75 -11.00 1.63
N THR A 39 4.73 -10.92 2.97
CA THR A 39 4.70 -9.65 3.69
C THR A 39 5.88 -8.75 3.32
N LEU A 40 7.08 -9.32 3.16
CA LEU A 40 8.28 -8.60 2.75
C LEU A 40 8.20 -8.08 1.32
N ILE A 41 7.72 -8.88 0.38
CA ILE A 41 7.51 -8.46 -1.00
C ILE A 41 6.47 -7.35 -1.06
N THR A 42 5.33 -7.50 -0.37
CA THR A 42 4.27 -6.50 -0.32
C THR A 42 4.75 -5.19 0.29
N ALA A 43 5.51 -5.23 1.38
CA ALA A 43 6.09 -4.04 2.00
C ALA A 43 7.15 -3.36 1.11
N THR A 44 7.96 -4.13 0.39
CA THR A 44 8.96 -3.59 -0.55
C THR A 44 8.31 -2.88 -1.74
N LEU A 45 7.20 -3.45 -2.23
CA LEU A 45 6.40 -2.90 -3.33
C LEU A 45 5.40 -1.82 -2.88
N TRP A 46 5.51 -1.32 -1.65
CA TRP A 46 4.61 -0.29 -1.12
C TRP A 46 4.38 0.92 -2.03
N PRO A 47 5.37 1.46 -2.80
CA PRO A 47 5.13 2.64 -3.63
C PRO A 47 4.15 2.34 -4.77
N PHE A 48 4.17 1.10 -5.29
CA PHE A 48 3.22 0.65 -6.29
C PHE A 48 1.80 0.63 -5.69
N PHE A 49 1.64 0.04 -4.51
CA PHE A 49 0.34 0.00 -3.81
C PHE A 49 -0.16 1.39 -3.40
N ALA A 50 0.75 2.30 -3.01
CA ALA A 50 0.41 3.68 -2.68
C ALA A 50 -0.20 4.45 -3.85
N ILE A 51 0.09 4.06 -5.09
CA ILE A 51 -0.50 4.64 -6.31
C ILE A 51 -1.75 3.87 -6.74
N VAL A 52 -1.68 2.54 -6.75
CA VAL A 52 -2.75 1.68 -7.27
C VAL A 52 -4.01 1.75 -6.41
N ILE A 53 -3.89 1.77 -5.07
CA ILE A 53 -5.05 1.79 -4.17
C ILE A 53 -5.91 3.06 -4.38
N PRO A 54 -5.35 4.30 -4.41
CA PRO A 54 -6.11 5.49 -4.77
C PRO A 54 -6.73 5.41 -6.17
N CYS A 55 -5.99 4.94 -7.17
CA CYS A 55 -6.51 4.81 -8.54
C CYS A 55 -7.74 3.91 -8.61
N ILE A 56 -7.68 2.74 -7.97
CA ILE A 56 -8.82 1.81 -7.89
C ILE A 56 -9.98 2.48 -7.15
N THR A 57 -9.71 3.15 -6.03
CA THR A 57 -10.74 3.81 -5.21
C THR A 57 -11.46 4.92 -5.99
N VAL A 58 -10.71 5.74 -6.73
CA VAL A 58 -11.28 6.80 -7.58
C VAL A 58 -12.10 6.18 -8.71
N TYR A 59 -11.58 5.13 -9.36
CA TYR A 59 -12.28 4.44 -10.44
C TYR A 59 -13.61 3.83 -9.95
N THR A 60 -13.60 3.09 -8.83
CA THR A 60 -14.80 2.46 -8.29
C THR A 60 -15.83 3.50 -7.85
N PHE A 61 -15.40 4.60 -7.24
CA PHE A 61 -16.29 5.71 -6.89
C PHE A 61 -16.96 6.33 -8.12
N LEU A 62 -16.18 6.60 -9.18
CA LEU A 62 -16.71 7.13 -10.43
C LEU A 62 -17.68 6.13 -11.10
N ALA A 63 -17.32 4.85 -11.14
CA ALA A 63 -18.15 3.79 -11.68
C ALA A 63 -19.49 3.72 -10.94
N GLN A 64 -19.49 3.68 -9.61
CA GLN A 64 -20.70 3.69 -8.78
C GLN A 64 -21.58 4.92 -9.04
N ARG A 65 -20.97 6.10 -9.16
CA ARG A 65 -21.71 7.34 -9.48
C ARG A 65 -22.33 7.32 -10.86
N LEU A 66 -21.69 6.70 -11.85
CA LEU A 66 -22.23 6.56 -13.19
C LEU A 66 -23.36 5.53 -13.25
N THR A 67 -23.25 4.41 -12.52
CA THR A 67 -24.32 3.40 -12.47
C THR A 67 -25.53 3.88 -11.68
N ALA A 68 -25.35 4.67 -10.62
CA ALA A 68 -26.45 5.23 -9.82
C ALA A 68 -27.20 6.39 -10.51
N LYS A 69 -26.67 6.92 -11.62
CA LYS A 69 -27.28 8.01 -12.40
C LYS A 69 -28.09 7.52 -13.61
N LYS A 70 -28.14 6.20 -13.81
CA LYS A 70 -28.89 5.53 -14.87
C LYS A 70 -30.14 4.88 -14.30
#